data_AF-A0A150NUF7-F1
#
_entry.id   AF-A0A150NUF7-F1
#
_cell.length_a   1.000
_cell.length_b   1.000
_cell.length_c   1.000
_cell.angle_alpha   90.00
_cell.angle_beta   90.00
_cell.angle_gamma   90.00
#
_symmetry.space_group_name_H-M   'P 1'
#
loop_
_entity.id
_entity.type
_entity.pdbx_description
1 polymer ?
#
loop_
_entity_poly.entity_id
_entity_poly.type
_entity_poly.pdbx_seq_one_letter_code
_entity_poly.pdbx_strand_id
1 'polypeptide(L)'
;MKTTFSYPKWAEIPNIDLYLDQVLLYVNQVCAPISPDKDKGLTASMVNNYVKHGYLTKPDKKKYQRQQIARFDCYHNPQVCILYSRNRPDT
;
A
#
# COMPACT_ATOMS: atom_id res chain seq x y z
N MET A 1 19.36 -5.41 18.25
CA MET A 1 18.42 -6.48 17.83
C MET A 1 17.86 -6.08 16.48
N LYS A 2 18.15 -6.82 15.40
CA LYS A 2 17.53 -6.55 14.10
C LYS A 2 16.08 -7.06 14.18
N THR A 3 15.12 -6.17 14.39
CA THR A 3 13.71 -6.49 14.21
C THR A 3 13.53 -6.79 12.73
N THR A 4 13.46 -8.08 12.37
CA THR A 4 13.15 -8.53 11.02
C THR A 4 11.69 -8.20 10.74
N PHE A 5 11.40 -6.95 10.43
CA PHE A 5 10.08 -6.57 9.96
C PHE A 5 9.89 -7.19 8.57
N SER A 6 8.91 -8.07 8.45
CA SER A 6 8.49 -8.64 7.17
C SER A 6 7.19 -7.98 6.73
N TYR A 7 7.17 -7.53 5.49
CA TYR A 7 5.95 -7.02 4.88
C TYR A 7 4.90 -8.11 4.75
N PRO A 8 3.60 -7.75 4.82
CA PRO A 8 2.53 -8.70 4.56
C PRO A 8 2.70 -9.31 3.17
N LYS A 9 2.38 -10.59 3.04
CA LYS A 9 2.30 -11.25 1.73
C LYS A 9 1.02 -10.84 1.01
N TRP A 10 0.93 -11.14 -0.29
CA TRP A 10 -0.27 -10.90 -1.10
C TRP A 10 -1.53 -11.47 -0.45
N ALA A 11 -1.44 -12.70 0.04
CA ALA A 11 -2.54 -13.37 0.74
C ALA A 11 -3.01 -12.64 2.01
N GLU A 12 -2.15 -11.85 2.65
CA GLU A 12 -2.43 -11.12 3.89
C GLU A 12 -2.99 -9.71 3.65
N ILE A 13 -2.87 -9.17 2.43
CA ILE A 13 -3.57 -7.93 2.08
C ILE A 13 -5.07 -8.22 2.08
N PRO A 14 -5.91 -7.38 2.70
CA PRO A 14 -7.36 -7.55 2.65
C PRO A 14 -7.87 -7.64 1.20
N ASN A 15 -8.64 -8.70 0.91
CA ASN A 15 -9.32 -8.90 -0.39
C ASN A 15 -10.69 -8.20 -0.43
N ILE A 16 -10.78 -7.02 0.18
CA ILE A 16 -12.00 -6.23 0.26
C ILE A 16 -11.70 -4.81 -0.17
N ASP A 17 -12.73 -4.15 -0.70
CA ASP A 17 -12.65 -2.78 -1.15
C ASP A 17 -12.61 -1.84 0.07
N LEU A 18 -11.48 -1.17 0.27
CA LEU A 18 -11.28 -0.27 1.40
C LEU A 18 -11.53 1.17 1.01
N TYR A 19 -12.17 1.94 1.89
CA TYR A 19 -12.25 3.39 1.74
C TYR A 19 -10.87 4.04 1.94
N LEU A 20 -10.68 5.24 1.39
CA LEU A 20 -9.42 5.98 1.50
C LEU A 20 -8.85 5.97 2.93
N ASP A 21 -9.67 6.32 3.92
CA ASP A 21 -9.25 6.38 5.33
C ASP A 21 -8.74 5.02 5.84
N GLN A 22 -9.41 3.93 5.46
CA GLN A 22 -9.02 2.57 5.81
C GLN A 22 -7.71 2.15 5.12
N VAL A 23 -7.49 2.57 3.87
CA VAL A 23 -6.22 2.33 3.18
C VAL A 23 -5.08 3.06 3.87
N LEU A 24 -5.30 4.33 4.24
CA LEU A 24 -4.31 5.13 4.95
C LEU A 24 -3.97 4.47 6.29
N LEU A 25 -4.97 4.04 7.06
CA LEU A 25 -4.78 3.34 8.32
C LEU A 25 -3.97 2.06 8.13
N TYR A 26 -4.39 1.20 7.19
CA TYR A 26 -3.73 -0.08 6.92
C TYR A 26 -2.27 0.10 6.49
N VAL A 27 -2.01 0.93 5.49
CA VAL A 27 -0.65 1.16 4.97
C VAL A 27 0.23 1.80 6.04
N ASN A 28 -0.30 2.74 6.83
CA ASN A 28 0.46 3.34 7.93
C ASN A 28 0.76 2.33 9.05
N GLN A 29 -0.16 1.43 9.38
CA GLN A 29 0.10 0.37 10.37
C GLN A 29 1.18 -0.62 9.89
N VAL A 30 1.13 -1.02 8.62
CA VAL A 30 2.13 -1.91 8.02
C VAL A 30 3.49 -1.22 7.91
N CYS A 31 3.53 0.07 7.54
CA CYS A 31 4.78 0.81 7.32
C CYS A 31 5.36 1.47 8.58
N ALA A 32 4.58 1.64 9.65
CA ALA A 32 5.03 2.23 10.92
C ALA A 32 6.36 1.65 11.47
N PRO A 33 6.54 0.32 11.54
CA PRO A 33 7.78 -0.28 12.07
C PRO A 33 9.01 -0.12 11.16
N ILE A 34 8.85 0.37 9.93
CA ILE A 34 9.89 0.40 8.88
C ILE A 34 10.31 1.82 8.52
N SER A 35 9.46 2.80 8.82
CA SER A 35 9.74 4.21 8.57
C SER A 35 9.48 5.06 9.83
N PRO A 36 10.22 4.82 10.92
CA PRO A 36 10.13 5.64 12.13
C PRO A 36 10.58 7.10 11.90
N ASP A 37 11.38 7.35 10.84
CA ASP A 37 11.97 8.66 10.52
C ASP A 37 11.11 9.49 9.54
N LYS A 38 10.17 8.86 8.84
CA LYS A 38 9.15 9.61 8.06
C LYS A 38 8.00 9.97 8.99
N ASP A 39 8.18 11.07 9.69
CA ASP A 39 7.22 11.69 10.63
C ASP A 39 5.79 11.86 10.07
N LYS A 40 5.62 11.75 8.75
CA LYS A 40 4.33 11.77 8.06
C LYS A 40 4.18 10.51 7.23
N GLY A 41 3.38 9.57 7.72
CA GLY A 41 2.94 8.40 6.97
C GLY A 41 2.19 8.76 5.69
N LEU A 42 1.66 7.75 4.98
CA LEU A 42 0.82 7.97 3.81
C LEU A 42 -0.39 8.86 4.20
N THR A 43 -0.60 9.94 3.45
CA THR A 43 -1.72 10.87 3.67
C THR A 43 -2.71 10.86 2.51
N ALA A 44 -3.94 11.30 2.75
CA ALA A 44 -4.99 11.44 1.73
C ALA A 44 -4.53 12.29 0.54
N SER A 45 -3.77 13.37 0.79
CA SER A 45 -3.22 14.23 -0.25
C SER A 45 -2.21 13.51 -1.14
N MET A 46 -1.34 12.67 -0.57
CA MET A 46 -0.41 11.86 -1.35
C MET A 46 -1.16 10.88 -2.26
N VAL A 47 -2.16 10.18 -1.70
CA VAL A 47 -3.04 9.28 -2.47
C VAL A 47 -3.70 10.03 -3.64
N ASN A 48 -4.29 11.20 -3.36
CA ASN A 48 -4.91 12.02 -4.39
C ASN A 48 -3.90 12.48 -5.46
N ASN A 49 -2.66 12.78 -5.09
CA ASN A 49 -1.60 13.11 -6.04
C ASN A 49 -1.24 11.91 -6.91
N TYR A 50 -1.14 10.70 -6.35
CA TYR A 50 -0.87 9.49 -7.13
C TYR A 50 -1.98 9.17 -8.14
N VAL A 51 -3.25 9.37 -7.75
CA VAL A 51 -4.39 9.22 -8.67
C VAL A 51 -4.39 10.30 -9.75
N LYS A 52 -4.11 11.57 -9.38
CA LYS A 52 -4.05 12.69 -10.33
C LYS A 52 -2.94 12.53 -11.37
N HIS A 53 -1.77 12.02 -10.95
CA HIS A 53 -0.63 11.80 -11.84
C HIS A 53 -0.67 10.45 -12.58
N GLY A 54 -1.73 9.63 -12.40
CA GLY A 54 -1.89 8.36 -13.10
C GLY A 54 -1.00 7.22 -12.61
N TYR A 55 -0.27 7.40 -11.50
CA TYR A 55 0.50 6.33 -10.86
C TYR A 55 -0.39 5.25 -10.22
N LEU A 56 -1.59 5.65 -9.83
CA LEU A 56 -2.63 4.79 -9.29
C LEU A 56 -3.91 4.90 -10.12
N THR A 57 -4.60 3.78 -10.32
CA THR A 57 -5.93 3.78 -10.93
C THR A 57 -6.91 4.54 -10.05
N LYS A 58 -7.95 5.13 -10.66
CA LYS A 58 -9.00 5.84 -9.89
C LYS A 58 -9.72 4.85 -8.95
N PRO A 59 -10.12 5.30 -7.75
CA PRO A 59 -10.92 4.47 -6.86
C PRO A 59 -12.29 4.17 -7.47
N ASP A 60 -12.76 2.93 -7.35
CA ASP A 60 -14.11 2.55 -7.77
C ASP A 60 -15.09 2.90 -6.64
N LYS A 61 -16.08 3.76 -6.90
CA LYS A 61 -17.08 4.18 -5.90
C LYS A 61 -16.47 4.66 -4.57
N LYS A 62 -15.32 5.36 -4.63
CA LYS A 62 -14.50 5.82 -3.47
C LYS A 62 -13.79 4.71 -2.68
N LYS A 63 -13.74 3.50 -3.22
CA LYS A 63 -13.04 2.37 -2.62
C LYS A 63 -11.83 1.98 -3.47
N TYR A 64 -10.83 1.45 -2.77
CA TYR A 64 -9.58 0.98 -3.35
C TYR A 64 -9.55 -0.54 -3.27
N GLN A 65 -9.26 -1.14 -4.42
CA GLN A 65 -9.06 -2.57 -4.59
C GLN A 65 -7.75 -3.02 -3.94
N ARG A 66 -7.65 -4.31 -3.62
CA ARG A 66 -6.43 -4.96 -3.11
C ARG A 66 -5.19 -4.61 -3.92
N GLN A 67 -5.31 -4.57 -5.25
CA GLN A 67 -4.22 -4.21 -6.17
C GLN A 67 -3.72 -2.77 -5.97
N GLN A 68 -4.63 -1.82 -5.69
CA GLN A 68 -4.27 -0.43 -5.42
C GLN A 68 -3.60 -0.32 -4.04
N ILE A 69 -4.10 -1.05 -3.04
CA ILE A 69 -3.53 -1.10 -1.69
C ILE A 69 -2.08 -1.63 -1.72
N ALA A 70 -1.86 -2.76 -2.41
CA ALA A 70 -0.53 -3.33 -2.60
C ALA A 70 0.44 -2.35 -3.27
N ARG A 71 -0.07 -1.53 -4.21
CA ARG A 71 0.71 -0.53 -4.92
C ARG A 71 1.10 0.67 -4.05
N PHE A 72 0.35 1.00 -2.99
CA PHE A 72 0.75 2.00 -2.02
C PHE A 72 1.90 1.54 -1.12
N ASP A 73 1.82 0.29 -0.63
CA ASP A 73 2.87 -0.33 0.19
C ASP A 73 4.21 -0.41 -0.58
N CYS A 74 4.13 -0.89 -1.82
CA CYS A 74 5.17 -0.86 -2.85
C CYS A 74 5.98 0.45 -2.98
N TYR A 75 5.35 1.61 -2.85
CA TYR A 75 6.02 2.90 -3.10
C TYR A 75 7.02 3.25 -1.98
N HIS A 76 6.82 2.69 -0.79
CA HIS A 76 7.75 2.83 0.31
C HIS A 76 8.88 1.80 0.27
N ASN A 77 8.69 0.65 -0.39
CA ASN A 77 9.73 -0.36 -0.57
C ASN A 77 9.69 -1.05 -1.94
N PRO A 78 10.67 -0.78 -2.83
CA PRO A 78 10.70 -1.35 -4.16
C PRO A 78 10.89 -2.87 -4.17
N GLN A 79 11.51 -3.48 -3.15
CA GLN A 79 11.68 -4.94 -3.07
C GLN A 79 10.35 -5.66 -2.89
N VAL A 80 9.46 -5.08 -2.08
CA VAL A 80 8.09 -5.57 -1.88
C VAL A 80 7.31 -5.53 -3.18
N CYS A 81 7.55 -4.50 -3.98
CA CYS A 81 6.92 -4.35 -5.28
C CYS A 81 7.33 -5.43 -6.30
N ILE A 82 8.60 -5.84 -6.27
CA ILE A 82 9.10 -6.95 -7.09
C ILE A 82 8.47 -8.29 -6.65
N LEU A 83 8.27 -8.49 -5.34
CA LEU A 83 7.63 -9.69 -4.79
C LEU A 83 6.14 -9.77 -5.15
N TYR A 84 5.40 -8.66 -5.03
CA TYR A 84 4.00 -8.60 -5.44
C TYR A 84 3.82 -8.80 -6.94
N SER A 85 4.71 -8.24 -7.77
CA SER A 85 4.64 -8.43 -9.22
C SER A 85 4.86 -9.90 -9.64
N ARG A 86 5.61 -10.70 -8.86
CA ARG A 86 5.83 -12.13 -9.12
C ARG A 86 4.77 -13.06 -8.53
N ASN A 87 4.02 -12.62 -7.53
CA ASN A 87 2.96 -13.40 -6.86
C ASN A 87 1.54 -12.94 -7.25
N ARG A 88 1.38 -12.18 -8.34
CA ARG A 88 0.05 -11.86 -8.86
C ARG A 88 -0.59 -13.12 -9.45
N PRO A 89 -1.82 -13.49 -9.03
CA PRO A 89 -2.53 -14.62 -9.61
C PRO A 89 -3.03 -14.36 -11.04
N ASP A 90 -2.90 -13.13 -11.56
CA ASP A 90 -3.39 -12.71 -12.88
C ASP A 90 -2.31 -12.71 -13.99
N THR A 91 -1.22 -13.47 -13.82
CA THR A 91 -0.21 -13.76 -14.88
C THR A 91 0.10 -15.23 -14.94
#